data_AF-A0A430KSY0-F1
#
_entry.id   AF-A0A430KSY0-F1
#
_cell.length_a   1.000
_cell.length_b   1.000
_cell.length_c   1.000
_cell.angle_alpha   90.00
_cell.angle_beta   90.00
_cell.angle_gamma   90.00
#
_symmetry.space_group_name_H-M   'P 1'
#
loop_
_entity.id
_entity.type
_entity.pdbx_description
1 polymer ?
#
loop_
_entity_poly.entity_id
_entity_poly.type
_entity_poly.pdbx_seq_one_letter_code
_entity_poly.pdbx_strand_id
1 'polypeptide(L)'
;MRQSSLKQRLRLRLIRRADNIKQNLAILMAGLGLFMLGFIALVLAQFLLADSMQRDIIALIGLIFVIGGAIIAAFGYISLSILRIFRFLLTDIQPNKNTDAHHDR
;
A
#
# COMPACT_ATOMS: atom_id res chain seq x y z
N MET A 1 -13.72 -37.83 -5.53
CA MET A 1 -13.82 -36.35 -5.47
C MET A 1 -13.34 -35.84 -4.10
N ARG A 2 -12.08 -35.39 -3.95
CA ARG A 2 -11.61 -34.74 -2.69
C ARG A 2 -10.29 -33.96 -2.85
N GLN A 3 -10.25 -33.00 -3.79
CA GLN A 3 -9.08 -32.15 -4.08
C GLN A 3 -9.21 -30.69 -3.53
N SER A 4 -10.18 -30.42 -2.63
CA SER A 4 -10.47 -29.07 -2.14
C SER A 4 -9.65 -28.62 -0.91
N SER A 5 -9.02 -29.54 -0.17
CA SER A 5 -8.37 -29.23 1.12
C SER A 5 -7.04 -28.49 0.98
N LEU A 6 -6.24 -28.79 -0.06
CA LEU A 6 -4.96 -28.12 -0.33
C LEU A 6 -5.18 -26.69 -0.86
N LYS A 7 -6.12 -26.50 -1.78
CA LYS A 7 -6.48 -25.17 -2.30
C LYS A 7 -7.06 -24.26 -1.21
N GLN A 8 -7.85 -24.79 -0.27
CA GLN A 8 -8.37 -24.01 0.86
C GLN A 8 -7.28 -23.60 1.85
N ARG A 9 -6.33 -24.50 2.17
CA ARG A 9 -5.19 -24.19 3.04
C ARG A 9 -4.22 -23.18 2.40
N LEU A 10 -4.02 -23.28 1.09
CA LEU A 10 -3.25 -22.30 0.31
C LEU A 10 -3.96 -20.94 0.25
N ARG A 11 -5.28 -20.91 0.02
CA ARG A 11 -6.08 -19.68 0.06
C ARG A 11 -6.02 -19.03 1.44
N LEU A 12 -6.13 -19.79 2.52
CA LEU A 12 -6.00 -19.26 3.89
C LEU A 12 -4.60 -18.71 4.19
N ARG A 13 -3.53 -19.36 3.70
CA ARG A 13 -2.17 -18.82 3.81
C ARG A 13 -1.94 -17.60 2.93
N LEU A 14 -2.54 -17.54 1.74
CA LEU A 14 -2.53 -16.37 0.87
C LEU A 14 -3.30 -15.20 1.48
N ILE A 15 -4.44 -15.46 2.11
CA ILE A 15 -5.23 -14.43 2.82
C ILE A 15 -4.44 -13.90 4.01
N ARG A 16 -3.80 -14.78 4.80
CA ARG A 16 -2.97 -14.38 5.95
C ARG A 16 -1.70 -13.63 5.55
N ARG A 17 -1.12 -13.90 4.37
CA ARG A 17 -0.06 -13.08 3.79
C ARG A 17 -0.58 -11.77 3.20
N ALA A 18 -1.75 -11.82 2.58
CA ALA A 18 -2.41 -10.65 2.02
C ALA A 18 -2.84 -9.67 3.11
N ASP A 19 -3.11 -10.09 4.35
CA ASP A 19 -3.47 -9.17 5.43
C ASP A 19 -2.38 -8.13 5.71
N ASN A 20 -1.10 -8.54 5.74
CA ASN A 20 0.01 -7.57 5.89
C ASN A 20 0.08 -6.60 4.69
N ILE A 21 -0.23 -7.09 3.48
CA ILE A 21 -0.27 -6.26 2.26
C ILE A 21 -1.45 -5.29 2.30
N LYS A 22 -2.62 -5.78 2.68
CA LYS A 22 -3.88 -5.02 2.74
C LYS A 22 -3.80 -3.95 3.81
N GLN A 23 -3.20 -4.24 4.97
CA GLN A 23 -3.01 -3.26 6.03
C GLN A 23 -2.03 -2.16 5.61
N ASN A 24 -0.90 -2.50 4.98
CA ASN A 24 0.03 -1.51 4.44
C ASN A 24 -0.58 -0.67 3.31
N LEU A 25 -1.36 -1.32 2.44
CA LEU A 25 -2.09 -0.65 1.37
C LEU A 25 -3.19 0.26 1.94
N ALA A 26 -3.82 -0.12 3.05
CA ALA A 26 -4.79 0.72 3.74
C ALA A 26 -4.12 1.97 4.33
N ILE A 27 -2.92 1.86 4.91
CA ILE A 27 -2.15 3.02 5.41
C ILE A 27 -1.75 3.94 4.25
N LEU A 28 -1.27 3.37 3.13
CA LEU A 28 -0.99 4.14 1.91
C LEU A 28 -2.24 4.90 1.44
N MET A 29 -3.37 4.20 1.30
CA MET A 29 -4.64 4.80 0.83
C MET A 29 -5.18 5.84 1.80
N ALA A 30 -5.04 5.64 3.10
CA ALA A 30 -5.41 6.61 4.11
C ALA A 30 -4.54 7.88 4.00
N GLY A 31 -3.22 7.73 3.86
CA GLY A 31 -2.31 8.86 3.66
C GLY A 31 -2.59 9.60 2.35
N LEU A 32 -2.84 8.87 1.26
CA LEU A 32 -3.24 9.44 -0.03
C LEU A 32 -4.57 10.20 0.07
N GLY A 33 -5.56 9.64 0.77
CA GLY A 33 -6.84 10.28 1.00
C GLY A 33 -6.70 11.58 1.80
N LEU A 34 -5.90 11.56 2.87
CA LEU A 34 -5.60 12.75 3.67
C LEU A 34 -4.85 13.82 2.84
N PHE A 35 -3.88 13.39 2.03
CA PHE A 35 -3.15 14.25 1.11
C PHE A 35 -4.09 14.91 0.10
N MET A 36 -4.96 14.14 -0.55
CA MET A 36 -5.94 14.66 -1.52
C MET A 36 -6.89 15.66 -0.87
N LEU A 37 -7.37 15.36 0.34
CA LEU A 37 -8.27 16.25 1.07
C LEU A 37 -7.57 17.58 1.41
N GLY A 38 -6.34 17.53 1.93
CA GLY A 38 -5.53 18.72 2.15
C GLY A 38 -5.23 19.49 0.87
N PHE A 39 -4.96 18.79 -0.23
CA PHE A 39 -4.65 19.38 -1.52
C PHE A 39 -5.87 20.11 -2.10
N ILE A 40 -7.05 19.49 -2.05
CA ILE A 40 -8.31 20.14 -2.45
C ILE A 40 -8.56 21.38 -1.61
N ALA A 41 -8.42 21.30 -0.29
CA ALA A 41 -8.58 22.46 0.60
C ALA A 41 -7.60 23.60 0.23
N LEU A 42 -6.35 23.26 -0.07
CA LEU A 42 -5.33 24.23 -0.47
C LEU A 42 -5.64 24.88 -1.82
N VAL A 43 -6.08 24.10 -2.82
CA VAL A 43 -6.49 24.62 -4.13
C VAL A 43 -7.74 25.50 -4.01
N LEU A 44 -8.75 25.08 -3.25
CA LEU A 44 -9.95 25.87 -2.99
C LEU A 44 -9.61 27.17 -2.27
N ALA A 45 -8.73 27.13 -1.27
CA ALA A 45 -8.25 28.33 -0.60
C ALA A 45 -7.60 29.30 -1.58
N GLN A 46 -6.78 28.79 -2.50
CA GLN A 46 -6.01 29.64 -3.40
C GLN A 46 -6.83 30.21 -4.56
N PHE A 47 -7.80 29.45 -5.10
CA PHE A 47 -8.57 29.82 -6.29
C PHE A 47 -9.97 30.38 -6.00
N LEU A 48 -10.65 29.93 -4.94
CA LEU A 48 -12.02 30.36 -4.65
C LEU A 48 -12.11 31.52 -3.66
N LEU A 49 -11.11 31.71 -2.79
CA LEU A 49 -11.13 32.81 -1.84
C LEU A 49 -10.42 34.04 -2.42
N ALA A 50 -11.11 35.18 -2.39
CA ALA A 50 -10.52 36.48 -2.65
C ALA A 50 -9.39 36.78 -1.64
N ASP A 51 -8.39 37.55 -2.07
CA ASP A 51 -7.24 37.93 -1.24
C ASP A 51 -7.72 38.50 0.11
N SER A 52 -7.56 37.70 1.16
CA SER A 52 -8.04 37.95 2.51
C SER A 52 -7.24 37.12 3.50
N MET A 53 -7.14 37.58 4.75
CA MET A 53 -6.45 36.83 5.81
C MET A 53 -7.01 35.40 6.01
N GLN A 54 -8.29 35.18 5.70
CA GLN A 54 -8.91 33.85 5.80
C GLN A 54 -8.29 32.86 4.82
N ARG A 55 -7.94 33.30 3.61
CA ARG A 55 -7.28 32.47 2.60
C ARG A 55 -5.94 31.94 3.11
N ASP A 56 -5.13 32.81 3.72
CA ASP A 56 -3.80 32.43 4.22
C ASP A 56 -3.88 31.40 5.33
N ILE A 57 -4.83 31.55 6.26
CA ILE A 57 -5.05 30.59 7.35
C ILE A 57 -5.51 29.23 6.81
N ILE A 58 -6.48 29.24 5.89
CA ILE A 58 -6.99 28.00 5.29
C ILE A 58 -5.91 27.32 4.44
N ALA A 59 -5.11 28.09 3.70
CA ALA A 59 -3.98 27.57 2.93
C ALA A 59 -2.92 26.94 3.84
N LEU A 60 -2.59 27.57 4.98
CA LEU A 60 -1.67 27.00 5.97
C LEU A 60 -2.19 25.69 6.57
N ILE A 61 -3.48 25.63 6.91
CA ILE A 61 -4.11 24.40 7.40
C ILE A 61 -4.03 23.32 6.30
N GLY A 62 -4.45 23.64 5.07
CA GLY A 62 -4.37 22.73 3.93
C GLY A 62 -2.95 22.22 3.70
N LEU A 63 -1.93 23.08 3.85
CA LEU A 63 -0.52 22.71 3.70
C LEU A 63 -0.08 21.69 4.76
N ILE A 64 -0.50 21.86 6.02
CA ILE A 64 -0.21 20.88 7.08
C ILE A 64 -0.82 19.52 6.75
N PHE A 65 -2.07 19.50 6.27
CA PHE A 65 -2.73 18.26 5.83
C PHE A 65 -2.04 17.60 4.65
N VAL A 66 -1.60 18.38 3.65
CA VAL A 66 -0.83 17.90 2.50
C VAL A 66 0.48 17.26 2.96
N ILE A 67 1.26 17.95 3.79
CA ILE A 67 2.55 17.44 4.27
C ILE A 67 2.34 16.19 5.13
N GLY A 68 1.37 16.21 6.06
CA GLY A 68 1.05 15.05 6.90
C GLY A 68 0.59 13.85 6.08
N GLY A 69 -0.32 14.06 5.13
CA GLY A 69 -0.79 13.03 4.21
C GLY A 69 0.33 12.46 3.34
N ALA A 70 1.23 13.31 2.84
CA ALA A 70 2.40 12.88 2.07
C ALA A 70 3.35 12.01 2.89
N ILE A 71 3.61 12.36 4.16
CA ILE A 71 4.43 11.55 5.07
C ILE A 71 3.78 10.19 5.29
N ILE A 72 2.47 10.15 5.62
CA ILE A 72 1.73 8.89 5.84
C ILE A 72 1.73 8.03 4.56
N ALA A 73 1.52 8.65 3.40
CA ALA A 73 1.57 7.96 2.11
C ALA A 73 2.97 7.41 1.82
N ALA A 74 4.03 8.18 2.10
CA ALA A 74 5.41 7.72 1.96
C ALA A 74 5.70 6.51 2.86
N PHE A 75 5.25 6.55 4.12
CA PHE A 75 5.34 5.39 5.02
C PHE A 75 4.59 4.17 4.46
N GLY A 76 3.36 4.34 3.97
CA GLY A 76 2.59 3.28 3.32
C GLY A 76 3.31 2.70 2.09
N TYR A 77 3.95 3.55 1.29
CA TYR A 77 4.72 3.16 0.10
C TYR A 77 6.00 2.39 0.45
N ILE A 78 6.74 2.85 1.45
CA ILE A 78 7.93 2.15 1.98
C ILE A 78 7.52 0.76 2.46
N SER A 79 6.41 0.66 3.18
CA SER A 79 5.87 -0.60 3.67
C SER A 79 5.44 -1.55 2.54
N LEU A 80 4.93 -1.03 1.42
CA LEU A 80 4.67 -1.84 0.21
C LEU A 80 5.96 -2.28 -0.49
N SER A 81 6.95 -1.39 -0.57
CA SER A 81 8.22 -1.64 -1.25
C SER A 81 9.02 -2.74 -0.56
N ILE A 82 9.08 -2.73 0.78
CA ILE A 82 9.68 -3.80 1.59
C ILE A 82 8.99 -5.14 1.30
N LEU A 83 7.66 -5.14 1.23
CA LEU A 83 6.87 -6.34 0.96
C LEU A 83 7.12 -6.92 -0.44
N ARG A 84 7.36 -6.06 -1.43
CA ARG A 84 7.77 -6.47 -2.78
C ARG A 84 9.13 -7.16 -2.76
N ILE A 85 10.09 -6.63 -2.01
CA ILE A 85 11.44 -7.20 -1.85
C ILE A 85 11.37 -8.57 -1.15
N PHE A 86 10.63 -8.69 -0.05
CA PHE A 86 10.41 -9.96 0.64
C PHE A 86 9.74 -11.01 -0.26
N ARG A 87 8.77 -10.60 -1.07
CA ARG A 87 8.10 -11.51 -2.01
C ARG A 87 9.09 -12.02 -3.07
N PHE A 88 9.95 -11.15 -3.58
CA PHE A 88 10.97 -11.51 -4.56
C PHE A 88 11.96 -12.51 -3.95
N LEU A 89 12.53 -12.18 -2.78
CA LEU A 89 13.47 -13.04 -2.05
C LEU A 89 12.92 -14.43 -1.76
N LEU A 90 11.63 -14.53 -1.41
CA LEU A 90 11.03 -15.80 -1.03
C LEU A 90 10.54 -16.64 -2.23
N THR A 91 10.25 -16.00 -3.37
CA THR A 91 9.93 -16.71 -4.61
C THR A 91 11.17 -17.37 -5.21
N ASP A 92 12.35 -16.77 -5.05
CA ASP A 92 13.60 -17.33 -5.58
C ASP A 92 14.18 -18.50 -4.76
N ILE A 93 13.70 -18.74 -3.53
CA ILE A 93 14.16 -19.83 -2.65
C ILE A 93 13.24 -21.08 -2.73
N GLN A 94 12.43 -21.23 -3.78
CA GLN A 94 11.80 -22.53 -4.07
C GLN A 94 12.68 -23.30 -5.06
N PRO A 95 13.58 -24.18 -4.59
CA PRO A 95 14.29 -25.08 -5.49
C PRO A 95 13.24 -25.96 -6.17
N ASN A 96 13.22 -25.92 -7.50
CA ASN A 96 12.45 -26.81 -8.35
C ASN A 96 12.76 -28.27 -7.96
N LYS A 97 11.87 -28.91 -7.19
CA LYS A 97 12.08 -30.25 -6.64
C LYS A 97 11.52 -31.36 -7.53
N ASN A 98 11.55 -31.21 -8.85
CA ASN A 98 10.91 -32.15 -9.79
C ASN A 98 11.82 -32.68 -10.92
N THR A 99 13.15 -32.54 -10.88
CA THR A 99 13.99 -32.89 -12.05
C THR A 99 14.73 -34.24 -11.96
N ASP A 100 14.71 -34.99 -10.85
CA ASP A 100 15.69 -36.09 -10.69
C ASP A 100 15.09 -37.52 -10.61
N ALA A 101 13.85 -37.75 -11.07
CA ALA A 101 13.21 -39.09 -10.99
C ALA A 101 13.04 -39.81 -12.35
N HIS A 102 13.85 -39.46 -13.36
CA HIS A 102 13.80 -40.11 -14.68
C HIS A 102 15.17 -40.48 -15.24
N HIS A 103 16.06 -41.01 -14.40
CA HIS A 103 17.22 -41.75 -14.87
C HIS A 103 17.26 -43.10 -14.15
N ASP A 104 16.49 -44.05 -14.67
CA ASP A 104 16.71 -45.50 -14.53
C ASP A 104 15.61 -46.22 -15.35
N ARG A 105 15.90 -46.37 -16.64
CA ARG A 105 15.33 -47.40 -17.50
C ARG A 105 16.46 -48.04 -18.27
#